data_AF-A0A402TSW4-F1
#
_entry.id   AF-A0A402TSW4-F1
#
_cell.length_a   1.000
_cell.length_b   1.000
_cell.length_c   1.000
_cell.angle_alpha   90.00
_cell.angle_beta   90.00
_cell.angle_gamma   90.00
#
_symmetry.space_group_name_H-M   'P 1'
#
loop_
_entity.id
_entity.type
_entity.pdbx_description
1 polymer ?
#
loop_
_entity_poly.entity_id
_entity_poly.type
_entity_poly.pdbx_seq_one_letter_code
_entity_poly.pdbx_strand_id
1 'polypeptide(L)'
;WRVYEPFEFYLSDDNSDVIEVPAGFVTDLASVPRIFWTILPPDGKYAKAAIIHDWMYDNALRTKKEADKIFLDGMTVLGVPKWKRIVMYLAVRIFGRGNYSRGQQAREV
;
A
#
# COMPACT_ATOMS: atom_id res chain seq x y z
N TRP A 1 -10.30 -6.44 -6.93
CA TRP A 1 -10.06 -5.50 -8.04
C TRP A 1 -8.91 -6.01 -8.90
N ARG A 2 -8.78 -5.53 -10.14
CA ARG A 2 -7.66 -5.87 -11.03
C ARG A 2 -7.14 -4.59 -11.69
N VAL A 3 -5.83 -4.42 -11.70
CA VAL A 3 -5.14 -3.33 -12.40
C VAL A 3 -5.27 -3.58 -13.92
N TYR A 4 -5.84 -2.63 -14.66
CA TYR A 4 -6.04 -2.76 -16.11
C TYR A 4 -4.84 -2.25 -16.91
N GLU A 5 -4.26 -1.12 -16.50
CA GLU A 5 -3.06 -0.52 -17.06
C GLU A 5 -1.97 -0.43 -16.00
N PRO A 6 -0.69 -0.68 -16.35
CA PRO A 6 0.39 -0.55 -15.40
C PRO A 6 0.50 0.89 -14.92
N PHE A 7 1.00 1.08 -13.71
CA PHE A 7 1.30 2.42 -13.21
C PHE A 7 2.50 2.41 -12.27
N GLU A 8 3.15 3.57 -12.21
CA GLU A 8 4.35 3.81 -11.42
C GLU A 8 4.04 4.71 -10.23
N PHE A 9 4.77 4.47 -9.14
CA PHE A 9 4.74 5.31 -7.95
C PHE A 9 6.16 5.73 -7.59
N TYR A 10 6.45 7.02 -7.77
CA TYR A 10 7.73 7.63 -7.43
C TYR A 10 7.77 7.96 -5.94
N LEU A 11 8.74 7.37 -5.24
CA LEU A 11 9.00 7.55 -3.81
C LEU A 11 9.94 8.73 -3.53
N SER A 12 10.63 9.23 -4.55
CA SER A 12 11.54 10.35 -4.48
C SER A 12 11.25 11.37 -5.58
N ASP A 13 11.53 12.65 -5.31
CA ASP A 13 11.30 13.76 -6.24
C ASP A 13 12.23 13.71 -7.47
N ASP A 14 13.36 13.01 -7.36
CA ASP A 14 14.34 12.83 -8.43
C ASP A 14 14.09 11.58 -9.29
N ASN A 15 12.96 10.90 -9.08
CA ASN A 15 12.54 9.67 -9.77
C ASN A 15 13.54 8.50 -9.65
N SER A 16 14.48 8.54 -8.70
CA SER A 16 15.45 7.45 -8.49
C SER A 16 14.85 6.22 -7.79
N ASP A 17 13.77 6.40 -7.02
CA ASP A 17 13.06 5.31 -6.34
C ASP A 17 11.62 5.20 -6.85
N VAL A 18 11.31 4.10 -7.54
CA VAL A 18 10.01 3.86 -8.17
C VAL A 18 9.52 2.44 -7.89
N ILE A 19 8.20 2.32 -7.66
CA ILE A 19 7.49 1.05 -7.61
C ILE A 19 6.56 0.97 -8.82
N GLU A 20 6.80 0.00 -9.70
CA GLU A 20 5.92 -0.32 -10.81
C GLU A 20 4.94 -1.43 -10.41
N VAL A 21 3.65 -1.20 -10.66
CA VAL A 21 2.59 -2.21 -10.51
C VAL A 21 2.14 -2.64 -11.91
N PRO A 22 2.30 -3.93 -12.28
CA PRO A 22 1.95 -4.39 -13.61
C PRO A 22 0.44 -4.50 -13.83
N ALA A 23 0.01 -4.35 -15.08
CA ALA A 23 -1.34 -4.72 -15.49
C ALA A 23 -1.60 -6.21 -15.17
N GLY A 24 -2.83 -6.51 -14.78
CA GLY A 24 -3.26 -7.84 -14.39
C GLY A 24 -3.08 -8.16 -12.90
N PHE A 25 -2.36 -7.32 -12.13
CA PHE A 25 -2.26 -7.49 -10.68
C PHE A 25 -3.65 -7.50 -10.02
N VAL A 26 -3.90 -8.51 -9.19
CA VAL A 26 -5.16 -8.71 -8.47
C VAL A 26 -4.95 -8.26 -7.03
N THR A 27 -5.82 -7.37 -6.58
CA THR A 27 -5.71 -6.65 -5.29
C THR A 27 -7.07 -6.66 -4.61
N ASP A 28 -7.09 -6.88 -3.31
CA ASP A 28 -8.29 -6.76 -2.48
C ASP A 28 -8.49 -5.34 -1.93
N LEU A 29 -7.62 -4.40 -2.31
CA LEU A 29 -7.58 -3.01 -1.86
C LEU A 29 -7.45 -2.95 -0.33
N ALA A 30 -8.41 -2.32 0.34
CA ALA A 30 -8.45 -2.31 1.78
C ALA A 30 -9.41 -3.40 2.27
N SER A 31 -8.87 -4.46 2.88
CA SER A 31 -9.61 -5.49 3.62
C SER A 31 -10.27 -4.92 4.90
N VAL A 32 -11.24 -4.02 4.70
CA VAL A 32 -11.97 -3.30 5.74
C VAL A 32 -13.28 -4.04 6.04
N PRO A 33 -13.57 -4.39 7.31
CA PRO A 33 -14.85 -4.98 7.68
C PRO A 33 -16.03 -4.10 7.21
N ARG A 34 -17.07 -4.73 6.65
CA ARG A 34 -18.20 -4.03 5.99
C ARG A 34 -18.87 -2.96 6.86
N ILE A 35 -18.91 -3.15 8.18
CA ILE A 35 -19.47 -2.17 9.13
C ILE A 35 -18.78 -0.80 9.07
N PHE A 36 -17.52 -0.75 8.62
CA PHE A 36 -16.76 0.48 8.49
C PHE A 36 -16.86 1.12 7.10
N TRP A 37 -17.53 0.52 6.11
CA TRP A 37 -17.53 0.99 4.72
C TRP A 37 -18.16 2.38 4.52
N THR A 38 -19.12 2.77 5.37
CA THR A 38 -19.68 4.13 5.35
C THR A 38 -18.61 5.20 5.57
N ILE A 39 -17.55 4.85 6.30
CA ILE A 39 -16.47 5.75 6.70
C ILE A 39 -15.18 5.45 5.92
N LEU A 40 -14.92 4.18 5.61
CA LEU A 40 -13.74 3.62 4.96
C LEU A 40 -14.15 2.65 3.84
N PRO A 41 -14.67 3.16 2.71
CA PRO A 41 -15.06 2.32 1.59
C PRO A 41 -13.82 1.68 0.94
N PRO A 42 -13.85 0.40 0.54
CA PRO A 42 -12.66 -0.31 0.06
C PRO A 42 -11.98 0.36 -1.15
N ASP A 43 -12.76 1.07 -1.96
CA ASP A 43 -12.38 1.80 -3.18
C ASP A 43 -12.31 3.33 -2.99
N GLY A 44 -12.07 3.79 -1.76
CA GLY A 44 -11.94 5.22 -1.45
C GLY A 44 -10.73 5.91 -2.09
N LYS A 45 -10.51 7.19 -1.75
CA LYS A 45 -9.38 8.01 -2.24
C LYS A 45 -7.99 7.37 -2.06
N TYR A 46 -7.85 6.41 -1.15
CA TYR A 46 -6.62 5.66 -0.88
C TYR A 46 -6.43 4.43 -1.77
N ALA A 47 -7.34 4.12 -2.71
CA ALA A 47 -7.30 2.90 -3.50
C ALA A 47 -5.94 2.71 -4.20
N LYS A 48 -5.40 3.74 -4.85
CA LYS A 48 -4.06 3.65 -5.48
C LYS A 48 -2.96 3.30 -4.48
N ALA A 49 -2.98 3.89 -3.29
CA ALA A 49 -2.02 3.56 -2.24
C ALA A 49 -2.18 2.11 -1.73
N ALA A 50 -3.42 1.61 -1.65
CA ALA A 50 -3.70 0.23 -1.27
C ALA A 50 -3.16 -0.76 -2.31
N ILE A 51 -3.33 -0.47 -3.61
CA ILE A 51 -2.80 -1.33 -4.68
C ILE A 51 -1.27 -1.49 -4.57
N ILE A 52 -0.55 -0.39 -4.33
CA ILE A 52 0.92 -0.41 -4.17
C ILE A 52 1.29 -1.19 -2.90
N HIS A 53 0.54 -1.00 -1.81
CA HIS A 53 0.75 -1.72 -0.55
C HIS A 53 0.60 -3.24 -0.74
N ASP A 54 -0.50 -3.67 -1.37
CA ASP A 54 -0.75 -5.08 -1.68
C ASP A 54 0.36 -5.66 -2.57
N TRP A 55 0.77 -4.92 -3.60
CA TRP A 55 1.84 -5.35 -4.51
C TRP A 55 3.17 -5.56 -3.76
N MET A 56 3.54 -4.63 -2.88
CA MET A 56 4.72 -4.78 -2.02
C MET A 56 4.60 -5.96 -1.06
N TYR A 57 3.41 -6.18 -0.49
CA TYR A 57 3.13 -7.25 0.46
C TYR A 57 3.21 -8.64 -0.19
N ASP A 58 2.68 -8.79 -1.39
CA ASP A 58 2.68 -10.05 -2.13
C ASP A 58 4.06 -10.41 -2.67
N ASN A 59 4.87 -9.41 -3.03
CA ASN A 59 6.17 -9.65 -3.66
C ASN A 59 7.36 -9.43 -2.71
N ALA A 60 7.10 -9.05 -1.46
CA ALA A 60 8.12 -8.67 -0.48
C ALA A 60 9.08 -7.58 -1.01
N LEU A 61 8.56 -6.64 -1.80
CA LEU A 61 9.31 -5.47 -2.26
C LEU A 61 9.42 -4.52 -1.06
N ARG A 62 10.63 -4.37 -0.51
CA ARG A 62 10.94 -3.65 0.75
C ARG A 62 10.63 -4.43 2.02
N THR A 63 10.96 -3.85 3.17
CA THR A 63 10.52 -4.41 4.46
C THR A 63 9.04 -4.10 4.70
N LYS A 64 8.36 -4.92 5.51
CA LYS A 64 6.99 -4.64 5.97
C LYS A 64 6.83 -3.20 6.48
N LYS A 65 7.82 -2.73 7.26
CA LYS A 65 7.82 -1.39 7.85
C LYS A 65 7.87 -0.29 6.80
N GLU A 66 8.67 -0.46 5.76
CA GLU A 66 8.73 0.48 4.65
C GLU A 66 7.45 0.45 3.84
N ALA A 67 6.91 -0.73 3.52
CA ALA A 67 5.64 -0.84 2.80
C ALA A 67 4.48 -0.15 3.56
N ASP A 68 4.37 -0.36 4.87
CA ASP A 68 3.38 0.33 5.72
C ASP A 68 3.56 1.85 5.70
N LYS A 69 4.82 2.33 5.70
CA LYS A 69 5.13 3.77 5.67
C LYS A 69 4.79 4.37 4.30
N ILE A 70 5.16 3.71 3.22
CA ILE A 70 4.84 4.10 1.84
C ILE A 70 3.32 4.19 1.66
N PHE A 71 2.55 3.28 2.25
CA PHE A 71 1.09 3.35 2.26
C PHE A 71 0.57 4.62 2.94
N LEU A 72 1.13 4.99 4.11
CA LEU A 72 0.80 6.23 4.81
C LEU A 72 1.17 7.48 3.98
N ASP A 73 2.32 7.48 3.35
CA ASP A 73 2.81 8.58 2.52
C ASP A 73 1.97 8.72 1.24
N GLY A 74 1.65 7.61 0.57
CA GLY A 74 0.72 7.59 -0.57
C GLY A 74 -0.66 8.14 -0.23
N MET A 75 -1.22 7.77 0.93
CA MET A 75 -2.46 8.37 1.42
C MET A 75 -2.33 9.88 1.71
N THR A 76 -1.15 10.34 2.10
CA THR A 76 -0.88 11.76 2.32
C THR A 76 -0.93 12.54 1.01
N VAL A 77 -0.28 12.03 -0.04
CA VAL A 77 -0.30 12.62 -1.39
C VAL A 77 -1.71 12.62 -1.98
N LEU A 78 -2.48 11.54 -1.77
CA LEU A 78 -3.87 11.42 -2.23
C LEU A 78 -4.87 12.29 -1.45
N GLY A 79 -4.40 13.10 -0.49
CA GLY A 79 -5.25 14.01 0.28
C GLY A 79 -6.23 13.30 1.21
N VAL A 80 -5.89 12.10 1.69
CA VAL A 80 -6.70 11.36 2.65
C VAL A 80 -6.61 12.06 4.02
N PRO A 81 -7.74 12.34 4.70
CA PRO A 81 -7.74 13.01 6.00
C PRO A 81 -6.80 12.35 7.01
N LYS A 82 -6.08 13.17 7.78
CA LYS A 82 -5.01 12.71 8.69
C LYS A 82 -5.46 11.60 9.65
N TRP A 83 -6.64 11.74 10.25
CA TRP A 83 -7.17 10.73 11.18
C TRP A 83 -7.43 9.38 10.48
N LYS A 84 -7.94 9.41 9.25
CA LYS A 84 -8.26 8.23 8.43
C LYS A 84 -7.00 7.46 8.06
N ARG A 85 -5.99 8.15 7.53
CA ARG A 85 -4.71 7.52 7.15
C ARG A 85 -3.96 6.94 8.36
N ILE A 86 -4.04 7.58 9.54
CA ILE A 86 -3.42 7.06 10.77
C ILE A 86 -4.10 5.76 11.21
N VAL A 87 -5.45 5.71 11.22
CA VAL A 87 -6.18 4.48 11.57
C VAL A 87 -5.81 3.34 10.63
N MET A 88 -5.79 3.61 9.32
CA MET A 88 -5.43 2.61 8.31
C MET A 88 -3.96 2.14 8.45
N TYR A 89 -3.03 3.06 8.70
CA TYR A 89 -1.62 2.74 8.95
C TYR A 89 -1.43 1.86 10.20
N LEU A 90 -2.10 2.18 11.31
CA LEU A 90 -2.03 1.37 12.52
C LEU A 90 -2.63 -0.03 12.32
N ALA A 91 -3.72 -0.12 11.55
CA ALA A 91 -4.35 -1.40 11.23
C ALA A 91 -3.38 -2.34 10.48
N VAL A 92 -2.72 -1.87 9.41
CA VAL A 92 -1.74 -2.69 8.67
C VAL A 92 -0.49 -2.99 9.50
N ARG A 93 -0.09 -2.06 10.39
CA ARG A 93 1.05 -2.27 11.29
C ARG A 93 0.82 -3.45 12.24
N ILE A 94 -0.37 -3.54 12.81
CA ILE A 94 -0.74 -4.55 13.82
C ILE A 94 -1.17 -5.86 13.16
N PHE A 95 -2.04 -5.79 12.15
CA PHE A 95 -2.71 -6.97 11.58
C PHE A 95 -2.19 -7.39 10.21
N GLY A 96 -1.47 -6.50 9.50
CA GLY A 96 -0.94 -6.78 8.17
C GLY A 96 0.03 -7.96 8.19
N ARG A 97 -0.25 -8.94 7.34
CA ARG A 97 0.59 -10.11 7.06
C ARG A 97 0.84 -10.13 5.56
N GLY A 98 2.10 -10.26 5.16
CA GLY A 98 2.53 -10.38 3.76
C GLY A 98 3.66 -11.39 3.65
N ASN A 99 4.27 -11.51 2.48
CA ASN A 99 5.36 -12.47 2.21
C ASN A 99 6.71 -12.11 2.85
N TYR A 100 6.69 -11.30 3.90
CA TYR A 100 7.84 -10.94 4.72
C TYR A 100 8.17 -12.05 5.73
N SER A 101 8.77 -13.14 5.24
CA SER A 101 9.35 -14.17 6.11
C SER A 101 10.60 -13.64 6.85
N ARG A 102 10.96 -14.27 7.99
CA ARG A 102 11.91 -13.77 9.00
C ARG A 102 13.38 -13.61 8.52
N GLY A 103 13.67 -13.73 7.22
CA GLY A 103 15.02 -13.69 6.65
C GLY A 103 15.22 -12.76 5.44
N GLN A 104 14.22 -12.00 5.00
CA GLN A 104 14.37 -11.03 3.91
C GLN A 104 14.49 -9.60 4.47
N GLN A 105 15.56 -9.36 5.21
CA GLN A 105 16.06 -8.01 5.47
C GLN A 105 17.37 -7.88 4.70
N ALA A 106 17.54 -6.77 3.97
CA ALA A 106 18.64 -6.47 3.07
C ALA A 106 18.55 -7.12 1.68
N ARG A 107 17.92 -6.39 0.75
CA ARG A 107 18.62 -6.04 -0.50
C ARG A 107 18.56 -4.52 -0.60
N GLU A 108 19.57 -3.89 0.01
CA GLU A 108 20.02 -2.58 -0.42
C GLU A 108 20.39 -2.71 -1.90
N VAL A 109 19.86 -1.80 -2.72
CA VAL A 109 20.37 -1.54 -4.07
C VAL A 109 21.25 -0.29 -3.95
#